data_AF-A0AAX1K4Q0-F1
#
_entry.id   AF-A0AAX1K4Q0-F1
#
_cell.length_a   1.000
_cell.length_b   1.000
_cell.length_c   1.000
_cell.angle_alpha   90.00
_cell.angle_beta   90.00
_cell.angle_gamma   90.00
#
_symmetry.space_group_name_H-M   'P 1'
#
loop_
_entity.id
_entity.type
_entity.pdbx_description
1 polymer ?
#
loop_
_entity_poly.entity_id
_entity_poly.type
_entity_poly.pdbx_seq_one_letter_code
_entity_poly.pdbx_strand_id
1 'polypeptide(L)'
;MKKLFYKELKLTANPLSYWFIAFSAMTMIPSYPILIGSVFICLGIFYTYQQLREYDDITYTVMLPVKKQDVVTAKYLFVLFIELMAFISCTLLTIIRMKFLGNAAPYDINPLMNANAAYLGYVIIVFAAFNGIFLVGFFKTAYKIGKPLIIFFVVSFIIVILGEILHHIPALESLNELSNVSIPQVAIFVIGVVLFMLCTWLSYQKSIKNFEEIDL
;
A
#
# COMPACT_ATOMS: atom_id res chain seq x y z
N MET A 1 -8.56 -19.95 10.56
CA MET A 1 -7.56 -19.04 9.96
C MET A 1 -6.63 -19.63 8.91
N LYS A 2 -5.75 -20.61 9.19
CA LYS A 2 -4.78 -21.12 8.18
C LYS A 2 -5.41 -21.49 6.82
N LYS A 3 -6.52 -22.22 6.83
CA LYS A 3 -7.24 -22.63 5.60
C LYS A 3 -7.83 -21.44 4.83
N LEU A 4 -8.39 -20.46 5.54
CA LEU A 4 -8.95 -19.25 4.91
C LEU A 4 -7.84 -18.40 4.29
N PHE A 5 -6.75 -18.16 5.02
CA PHE A 5 -5.62 -17.42 4.46
C PHE A 5 -5.00 -18.12 3.25
N TYR A 6 -4.87 -19.45 3.29
CA TYR A 6 -4.43 -20.23 2.14
C TYR A 6 -5.37 -20.09 0.93
N LYS A 7 -6.69 -20.11 1.17
CA LYS A 7 -7.71 -19.84 0.14
C LYS A 7 -7.52 -18.46 -0.47
N GLU A 8 -7.30 -17.42 0.35
CA GLU A 8 -7.06 -16.06 -0.16
C GLU A 8 -5.86 -16.04 -1.10
N LEU A 9 -4.74 -16.62 -0.68
CA LEU A 9 -3.50 -16.62 -1.47
C LEU A 9 -3.58 -17.44 -2.76
N LYS A 10 -4.28 -18.58 -2.76
CA LYS A 10 -4.22 -19.53 -3.90
C LYS A 10 -5.43 -19.52 -4.80
N LEU A 11 -6.62 -19.31 -4.25
CA LEU A 11 -7.87 -19.45 -5.00
C LEU A 11 -8.51 -18.10 -5.29
N THR A 12 -8.35 -17.14 -4.38
CA THR A 12 -9.07 -15.86 -4.47
C THR A 12 -8.22 -14.77 -5.12
N ALA A 13 -6.92 -14.74 -4.80
CA ALA A 13 -5.99 -13.76 -5.33
C ALA A 13 -5.95 -13.79 -6.86
N ASN A 14 -6.21 -12.63 -7.47
CA ASN A 14 -5.93 -12.41 -8.87
C ASN A 14 -4.40 -12.48 -9.09
N PRO A 15 -3.90 -13.23 -10.09
CA PRO A 15 -2.47 -13.28 -10.39
C PRO A 15 -1.81 -11.90 -10.56
N LEU A 16 -2.57 -10.90 -11.03
CA LEU A 16 -2.11 -9.52 -11.16
C LEU A 16 -1.65 -8.93 -9.83
N SER A 17 -2.25 -9.29 -8.69
CA SER A 17 -1.80 -8.79 -7.38
C SER A 17 -0.35 -9.19 -7.08
N TYR A 18 0.09 -10.37 -7.51
CA TYR A 18 1.48 -10.83 -7.37
C TYR A 18 2.40 -10.16 -8.38
N TRP A 19 1.98 -10.07 -9.65
CA TRP A 19 2.75 -9.37 -10.68
C TRP A 19 2.99 -7.91 -10.32
N PHE A 20 2.01 -7.26 -9.67
CA PHE A 20 2.09 -5.85 -9.34
C PHE A 20 3.06 -5.55 -8.20
N ILE A 21 3.50 -6.57 -7.43
CA ILE A 21 4.65 -6.43 -6.51
C ILE A 21 5.90 -6.00 -7.29
N ALA A 22 6.04 -6.40 -8.56
CA ALA A 22 7.15 -6.00 -9.40
C ALA A 22 7.21 -4.49 -9.66
N PHE A 23 6.11 -3.74 -9.49
CA PHE A 23 6.16 -2.26 -9.55
C PHE A 23 7.01 -1.64 -8.43
N SER A 24 7.41 -2.41 -7.41
CA SER A 24 8.49 -2.01 -6.50
C SER A 24 9.78 -1.66 -7.24
N ALA A 25 10.03 -2.27 -8.41
CA ALA A 25 11.17 -1.96 -9.29
C ALA A 25 11.19 -0.51 -9.78
N MET A 26 10.05 0.20 -9.77
CA MET A 26 10.00 1.62 -10.12
C MET A 26 10.89 2.48 -9.22
N THR A 27 11.24 2.00 -8.02
CA THR A 27 12.24 2.60 -7.12
C THR A 27 13.58 2.86 -7.84
N MET A 28 13.91 2.09 -8.89
CA MET A 28 15.14 2.23 -9.66
C MET A 28 15.03 3.20 -10.85
N ILE A 29 13.85 3.72 -11.17
CA ILE A 29 13.70 4.60 -12.33
C ILE A 29 14.17 6.01 -11.91
N PRO A 30 15.22 6.57 -12.56
CA PRO A 30 15.65 7.95 -12.31
C PRO A 30 14.65 8.93 -12.93
N SER A 31 14.50 10.13 -12.35
CA SER A 31 13.66 11.21 -12.90
C SER A 31 12.21 10.80 -13.19
N TYR A 32 11.66 9.89 -12.40
CA TYR A 32 10.25 9.50 -12.44
C TYR A 32 9.64 9.59 -11.04
N PRO A 33 8.33 9.91 -10.88
CA PRO A 33 7.69 9.90 -9.58
C PRO A 33 7.56 8.47 -9.04
N ILE A 34 8.60 8.01 -8.36
CA ILE A 34 8.75 6.61 -7.92
C ILE A 34 7.68 6.19 -6.90
N LEU A 35 7.00 7.14 -6.24
CA LEU A 35 5.90 6.85 -5.32
C LEU A 35 4.66 6.30 -6.03
N ILE A 36 4.48 6.58 -7.32
CA ILE A 36 3.38 6.01 -8.12
C ILE A 36 3.41 4.48 -8.10
N GLY A 37 4.59 3.86 -7.94
CA GLY A 37 4.72 2.40 -7.79
C GLY A 37 3.87 1.83 -6.65
N SER A 38 3.76 2.53 -5.52
CA SER A 38 2.91 2.12 -4.39
C SER A 38 1.41 2.14 -4.74
N VAL A 39 0.98 3.10 -5.56
CA VAL A 39 -0.41 3.19 -6.06
C VAL A 39 -0.71 2.03 -7.00
N PHE A 40 0.24 1.65 -7.86
CA PHE A 40 0.09 0.46 -8.69
C PHE A 40 0.00 -0.80 -7.84
N ILE A 41 0.87 -0.99 -6.84
CA ILE A 41 0.76 -2.14 -5.93
C ILE A 41 -0.65 -2.26 -5.32
N CYS A 42 -1.21 -1.15 -4.82
CA CYS A 42 -2.59 -1.10 -4.34
C CYS A 42 -3.64 -1.42 -5.41
N LEU A 43 -3.44 -0.98 -6.65
CA LEU A 43 -4.30 -1.34 -7.79
C LEU A 43 -4.25 -2.85 -8.08
N GLY A 44 -3.10 -3.48 -7.90
CA GLY A 44 -2.94 -4.93 -7.97
C GLY A 44 -3.85 -5.64 -6.98
N ILE A 45 -3.90 -5.16 -5.74
CA ILE A 45 -4.79 -5.67 -4.69
C ILE A 45 -6.26 -5.41 -5.05
N PHE A 46 -6.58 -4.22 -5.57
CA PHE A 46 -7.93 -3.89 -6.04
C PHE A 46 -8.47 -4.92 -7.06
N TYR A 47 -7.65 -5.37 -8.02
CA TYR A 47 -8.09 -6.38 -9.00
C TYR A 47 -8.48 -7.71 -8.36
N THR A 48 -7.85 -8.10 -7.24
CA THR A 48 -8.33 -9.24 -6.45
C THR A 48 -9.73 -8.98 -5.91
N TYR A 49 -9.99 -7.80 -5.31
CA TYR A 49 -11.31 -7.45 -4.78
C TYR A 49 -12.38 -7.30 -5.87
N GLN A 50 -11.99 -6.86 -7.06
CA GLN A 50 -12.87 -6.83 -8.23
C GLN A 50 -13.31 -8.24 -8.63
N GLN A 51 -12.35 -9.16 -8.78
CA GLN A 51 -12.62 -10.56 -9.13
C GLN A 51 -13.46 -11.26 -8.04
N LEU A 52 -13.17 -10.96 -6.77
CA LEU A 52 -13.91 -11.44 -5.61
C LEU A 52 -15.41 -11.11 -5.68
N ARG A 53 -15.72 -9.89 -6.09
CA ARG A 53 -17.10 -9.42 -6.31
C ARG A 53 -17.74 -10.12 -7.51
N GLU A 54 -16.99 -10.33 -8.59
CA GLU A 54 -17.48 -10.97 -9.81
C GLU A 54 -17.79 -12.46 -9.61
N TYR A 55 -17.07 -13.13 -8.71
CA TYR A 55 -17.30 -14.54 -8.36
C TYR A 55 -18.14 -14.75 -7.10
N ASP A 56 -18.64 -13.65 -6.51
CA ASP A 56 -19.43 -13.67 -5.28
C ASP A 56 -18.78 -14.48 -4.13
N ASP A 57 -17.44 -14.37 -4.02
CA ASP A 57 -16.64 -15.18 -3.10
C ASP A 57 -17.02 -14.93 -1.62
N ILE A 58 -17.48 -13.72 -1.29
CA ILE A 58 -17.90 -13.37 0.07
C ILE A 58 -19.12 -14.19 0.49
N THR A 59 -20.17 -14.18 -0.33
CA THR A 59 -21.42 -14.89 -0.05
C THR A 59 -21.15 -16.38 0.09
N TYR A 60 -20.37 -16.97 -0.82
CA TYR A 60 -19.94 -18.36 -0.71
C TYR A 60 -19.17 -18.65 0.60
N THR A 61 -18.24 -17.77 0.99
CA THR A 61 -17.42 -17.98 2.18
C THR A 61 -18.25 -17.92 3.46
N VAL A 62 -19.25 -17.06 3.53
CA VAL A 62 -20.12 -16.91 4.72
C VAL A 62 -21.06 -18.10 4.90
N MET A 63 -21.41 -18.83 3.84
CA MET A 63 -22.18 -20.08 3.94
C MET A 63 -21.37 -21.24 4.57
N LEU A 64 -20.04 -21.16 4.54
CA LEU A 64 -19.20 -22.16 5.20
C LEU A 64 -19.29 -22.01 6.73
N PRO A 65 -19.01 -23.07 7.51
CA PRO A 65 -19.02 -23.01 8.98
C PRO A 65 -17.80 -22.23 9.51
N VAL A 66 -17.74 -20.93 9.21
CA VAL A 66 -16.69 -19.98 9.59
C VAL A 66 -17.31 -18.72 10.16
N LYS A 67 -16.60 -18.02 11.05
CA LYS A 67 -17.08 -16.75 11.61
C LYS A 67 -16.97 -15.65 10.57
N LYS A 68 -17.95 -14.72 10.50
CA LYS A 68 -17.87 -13.52 9.63
C LYS A 68 -16.57 -12.73 9.86
N GLN A 69 -16.14 -12.62 11.11
CA GLN A 69 -14.87 -11.99 11.50
C GLN A 69 -13.65 -12.64 10.83
N ASP A 70 -13.64 -13.97 10.71
CA ASP A 70 -12.51 -14.71 10.12
C ASP A 70 -12.39 -14.45 8.61
N VAL A 71 -13.50 -14.13 7.93
CA VAL A 71 -13.53 -13.73 6.52
C VAL A 71 -12.83 -12.39 6.34
N VAL A 72 -13.19 -11.39 7.15
CA VAL A 72 -12.55 -10.07 7.14
C VAL A 72 -11.06 -10.21 7.47
N THR A 73 -10.73 -10.98 8.51
CA THR A 73 -9.35 -11.20 8.94
C THR A 73 -8.50 -11.83 7.84
N ALA A 74 -9.01 -12.85 7.13
CA ALA A 74 -8.26 -13.50 6.06
C ALA A 74 -7.93 -12.53 4.91
N LYS A 75 -8.90 -11.68 4.53
CA LYS A 75 -8.75 -10.66 3.49
C LYS A 75 -7.76 -9.56 3.90
N TYR A 76 -7.78 -9.13 5.16
CA TYR A 76 -6.77 -8.20 5.69
C TYR A 76 -5.37 -8.82 5.71
N LEU A 77 -5.23 -10.08 6.14
CA LEU A 77 -3.95 -10.77 6.11
C LEU A 77 -3.40 -10.90 4.69
N PHE A 78 -4.25 -11.11 3.68
CA PHE A 78 -3.85 -11.11 2.28
C PHE A 78 -3.31 -9.75 1.84
N VAL A 79 -4.03 -8.66 2.13
CA VAL A 79 -3.60 -7.30 1.79
C VAL A 79 -2.25 -6.99 2.44
N LEU A 80 -2.14 -7.22 3.75
CA LEU A 80 -0.91 -7.00 4.50
C LEU A 80 0.26 -7.85 3.99
N PHE A 81 0.00 -9.08 3.54
CA PHE A 81 1.02 -9.92 2.93
C PHE A 81 1.57 -9.28 1.64
N ILE A 82 0.70 -8.81 0.74
CA ILE A 82 1.13 -8.15 -0.51
C ILE A 82 1.87 -6.84 -0.20
N GLU A 83 1.33 -6.01 0.69
CA GLU A 83 1.94 -4.74 1.11
C GLU A 83 3.32 -4.95 1.73
N LEU A 84 3.48 -5.94 2.61
CA LEU A 84 4.77 -6.27 3.23
C LEU A 84 5.78 -6.79 2.20
N MET A 85 5.37 -7.68 1.30
CA MET A 85 6.27 -8.18 0.24
C MET A 85 6.76 -7.04 -0.65
N ALA A 86 5.85 -6.15 -1.07
CA ALA A 86 6.20 -4.99 -1.87
C ALA A 86 7.08 -4.00 -1.08
N PHE A 87 6.75 -3.74 0.19
CA PHE A 87 7.56 -2.86 1.04
C PHE A 87 8.99 -3.39 1.24
N ILE A 88 9.15 -4.69 1.46
CA ILE A 88 10.47 -5.34 1.54
C ILE A 88 11.22 -5.16 0.21
N SER A 89 10.56 -5.38 -0.94
CA SER A 89 11.17 -5.15 -2.25
C SER A 89 11.58 -3.69 -2.45
N CYS A 90 10.73 -2.71 -2.14
CA CYS A 90 11.06 -1.28 -2.21
C CYS A 90 12.24 -0.93 -1.29
N THR A 91 12.28 -1.48 -0.08
CA THR A 91 13.36 -1.24 0.90
C THR A 91 14.68 -1.79 0.39
N LEU A 92 14.70 -3.02 -0.12
CA LEU A 92 15.89 -3.64 -0.72
C LEU A 92 16.41 -2.82 -1.90
N LEU A 93 15.52 -2.40 -2.81
CA LEU A 93 15.88 -1.59 -3.96
C LEU A 93 16.36 -0.20 -3.56
N THR A 94 15.77 0.41 -2.54
CA THR A 94 16.22 1.69 -1.97
C THR A 94 17.65 1.56 -1.44
N ILE A 95 17.95 0.51 -0.66
CA ILE A 95 19.30 0.27 -0.14
C ILE A 95 20.31 0.06 -1.28
N ILE A 96 19.94 -0.72 -2.31
CA ILE A 96 20.80 -0.94 -3.48
C ILE A 96 21.06 0.39 -4.20
N ARG A 97 20.01 1.18 -4.44
CA ARG A 97 20.11 2.49 -5.10
C ARG A 97 21.02 3.43 -4.32
N MET A 98 20.82 3.56 -3.00
CA MET A 98 21.63 4.43 -2.15
C MET A 98 23.11 3.98 -2.08
N LYS A 99 23.38 2.67 -1.93
CA LYS A 99 24.76 2.19 -1.73
C LYS A 99 25.59 2.09 -3.01
N PHE A 100 24.99 1.69 -4.12
CA PHE A 100 25.73 1.34 -5.34
C PHE A 100 25.54 2.32 -6.48
N LEU A 101 24.38 2.98 -6.56
CA LEU A 101 23.99 3.80 -7.71
C LEU A 101 23.90 5.30 -7.37
N GLY A 102 23.99 5.68 -6.10
CA GLY A 102 23.69 7.04 -5.66
C GLY A 102 24.62 8.11 -6.23
N ASN A 103 25.88 7.76 -6.51
CA ASN A 103 26.86 8.68 -7.10
C ASN A 103 26.85 8.68 -8.64
N ALA A 104 25.97 7.90 -9.28
CA ALA A 104 25.87 7.90 -10.73
C ALA A 104 25.02 9.09 -11.20
N ALA A 105 25.45 9.73 -12.30
CA ALA A 105 24.84 10.95 -12.83
C ALA A 105 23.30 10.95 -12.93
N PRO A 106 22.60 9.85 -13.29
CA PRO A 106 21.13 9.83 -13.33
C PRO A 106 20.42 9.95 -11.97
N TYR A 107 21.12 9.66 -10.87
CA TYR A 107 20.55 9.62 -9.51
C TYR A 107 21.06 10.76 -8.61
N ASP A 108 22.20 11.35 -8.95
CA ASP A 108 22.82 12.45 -8.20
C ASP A 108 22.04 13.77 -8.38
N ILE A 109 21.66 14.10 -9.63
CA ILE A 109 20.84 15.28 -9.95
C ILE A 109 19.44 14.82 -10.34
N ASN A 110 18.68 14.33 -9.36
CA ASN A 110 17.30 13.90 -9.60
C ASN A 110 16.33 15.05 -9.29
N PRO A 111 15.57 15.57 -10.28
CA PRO A 111 14.63 16.67 -10.06
C PRO A 111 13.39 16.25 -9.27
N LEU A 112 13.13 14.94 -9.19
CA LEU A 112 12.04 14.35 -8.43
C LEU A 112 12.57 13.66 -7.18
N MET A 113 11.64 13.20 -6.34
CA MET A 113 11.95 12.50 -5.11
C MET A 113 12.85 11.28 -5.34
N ASN A 114 13.90 11.18 -4.54
CA ASN A 114 14.87 10.10 -4.51
C ASN A 114 14.37 8.95 -3.65
N ALA A 115 14.89 7.75 -3.94
CA ALA A 115 14.69 6.60 -3.09
C ALA A 115 15.57 6.73 -1.84
N ASN A 116 14.97 7.12 -0.72
CA ASN A 116 15.58 7.22 0.60
C ASN A 116 14.58 6.86 1.72
N ALA A 117 14.90 7.17 2.97
CA ALA A 117 14.02 6.84 4.10
C ALA A 117 12.67 7.61 4.05
N ALA A 118 12.64 8.86 3.55
CA ALA A 118 11.38 9.60 3.38
C ALA A 118 10.48 8.90 2.34
N TYR A 119 11.05 8.49 1.20
CA TYR A 119 10.33 7.70 0.19
C TYR A 119 9.65 6.46 0.80
N LEU A 120 10.38 5.66 1.59
CA LEU A 120 9.83 4.49 2.25
C LEU A 120 8.70 4.85 3.23
N GLY A 121 8.82 5.99 3.92
CA GLY A 121 7.76 6.52 4.77
C GLY A 121 6.49 6.82 3.97
N TYR A 122 6.62 7.52 2.84
CA TYR A 122 5.49 7.81 1.97
C TYR A 122 4.84 6.55 1.37
N VAL A 123 5.62 5.53 0.98
CA VAL A 123 5.09 4.24 0.49
C VAL A 123 4.16 3.62 1.54
N ILE A 124 4.61 3.58 2.79
CA ILE A 124 3.80 3.06 3.91
C ILE A 124 2.54 3.91 4.13
N ILE A 125 2.63 5.25 3.98
CA ILE A 125 1.46 6.13 4.11
C ILE A 125 0.42 5.85 3.01
N VAL A 126 0.85 5.55 1.78
CA VAL A 126 -0.07 5.14 0.70
C VAL A 126 -0.77 3.82 1.04
N PHE A 127 -0.04 2.83 1.57
CA PHE A 127 -0.65 1.58 2.05
C PHE A 127 -1.62 1.82 3.22
N ALA A 128 -1.27 2.70 4.15
CA ALA A 128 -2.16 3.10 5.24
C ALA A 128 -3.46 3.73 4.71
N ALA A 129 -3.36 4.60 3.69
CA ALA A 129 -4.52 5.20 3.04
C ALA A 129 -5.38 4.15 2.32
N PHE A 130 -4.76 3.17 1.65
CA PHE A 130 -5.48 2.05 1.03
C PHE A 130 -6.26 1.24 2.07
N ASN A 131 -5.60 0.85 3.15
CA ASN A 131 -6.23 0.11 4.24
C ASN A 131 -7.38 0.91 4.86
N GLY A 132 -7.20 2.20 5.15
CA GLY A 132 -8.22 3.04 5.78
C GLY A 132 -9.40 3.43 4.90
N ILE A 133 -9.20 3.56 3.59
CA ILE A 133 -10.23 4.05 2.64
C ILE A 133 -10.86 2.89 1.89
N PHE A 134 -10.04 2.10 1.20
CA PHE A 134 -10.53 1.06 0.30
C PHE A 134 -11.13 -0.11 1.07
N LEU A 135 -10.39 -0.69 2.03
CA LEU A 135 -10.88 -1.87 2.77
C LEU A 135 -12.09 -1.53 3.63
N VAL A 136 -12.07 -0.42 4.37
CA VAL A 136 -13.26 0.03 5.13
C VAL A 136 -14.43 0.26 4.19
N GLY A 137 -14.20 0.94 3.07
CA GLY A 137 -15.23 1.24 2.08
C GLY A 137 -15.84 -0.01 1.46
N PHE A 138 -15.03 -1.03 1.19
CA PHE A 138 -15.47 -2.31 0.67
C PHE A 138 -16.32 -3.07 1.69
N PHE A 139 -15.83 -3.26 2.92
CA PHE A 139 -16.53 -4.02 3.96
C PHE A 139 -17.80 -3.34 4.50
N LYS A 140 -18.11 -2.10 4.09
CA LYS A 140 -19.44 -1.50 4.32
C LYS A 140 -20.55 -2.14 3.49
N THR A 141 -20.22 -2.75 2.37
CA THR A 141 -21.22 -3.31 1.44
C THR A 141 -20.84 -4.70 0.93
N ALA A 142 -19.60 -5.13 1.12
CA ALA A 142 -19.01 -6.34 0.54
C ALA A 142 -19.09 -6.44 -1.00
N TYR A 143 -19.52 -5.36 -1.68
CA TYR A 143 -19.80 -5.38 -3.12
C TYR A 143 -19.37 -4.09 -3.84
N LYS A 144 -19.64 -2.90 -3.29
CA LYS A 144 -19.36 -1.63 -3.99
C LYS A 144 -17.88 -1.24 -3.85
N ILE A 145 -17.09 -1.50 -4.88
CA ILE A 145 -15.65 -1.19 -4.93
C ILE A 145 -15.31 0.17 -5.57
N GLY A 146 -16.20 0.74 -6.40
CA GLY A 146 -15.87 1.92 -7.23
C GLY A 146 -15.67 3.20 -6.43
N LYS A 147 -16.61 3.57 -5.54
CA LYS A 147 -16.50 4.78 -4.71
C LYS A 147 -15.28 4.75 -3.78
N PRO A 148 -15.00 3.65 -3.04
CA PRO A 148 -13.78 3.54 -2.24
C PRO A 148 -12.50 3.69 -3.07
N LEU A 149 -12.45 3.10 -4.27
CA LEU A 149 -11.28 3.22 -5.16
C LEU A 149 -11.04 4.66 -5.61
N ILE A 150 -12.08 5.38 -6.05
CA ILE A 150 -11.94 6.77 -6.53
C ILE A 150 -11.43 7.67 -5.39
N ILE A 151 -11.98 7.51 -4.19
CA ILE A 151 -11.52 8.28 -3.01
C ILE A 151 -10.06 7.94 -2.69
N PHE A 152 -9.69 6.65 -2.74
CA PHE A 152 -8.30 6.24 -2.54
C PHE A 152 -7.36 6.87 -3.57
N PHE A 153 -7.72 6.89 -4.86
CA PHE A 153 -6.88 7.53 -5.87
C PHE A 153 -6.69 9.02 -5.61
N VAL A 154 -7.75 9.76 -5.30
CA VAL A 154 -7.64 11.19 -4.98
C VAL A 154 -6.67 11.40 -3.81
N VAL A 155 -6.81 10.62 -2.73
CA VAL A 155 -5.94 10.72 -1.55
C VAL A 155 -4.50 10.30 -1.86
N SER A 156 -4.29 9.22 -2.62
CA SER A 156 -2.95 8.75 -2.95
C SER A 156 -2.21 9.71 -3.89
N PHE A 157 -2.91 10.34 -4.84
CA PHE A 157 -2.32 11.41 -5.67
C PHE A 157 -1.93 12.63 -4.83
N ILE A 158 -2.72 13.02 -3.82
CA ILE A 158 -2.34 14.09 -2.89
C ILE A 158 -1.04 13.71 -2.15
N ILE A 159 -0.92 12.47 -1.67
CA ILE A 159 0.29 11.99 -0.99
C ILE A 159 1.50 12.01 -1.94
N VAL A 160 1.34 11.58 -3.19
CA VAL A 160 2.40 11.64 -4.22
C VAL A 160 2.83 13.08 -4.48
N ILE A 161 1.89 13.98 -4.72
CA ILE A 161 2.18 15.39 -4.95
C ILE A 161 2.91 16.01 -3.75
N LEU A 162 2.49 15.69 -2.51
CA LEU A 162 3.18 16.17 -1.32
C LEU A 162 4.62 15.64 -1.23
N GLY A 163 4.85 14.36 -1.51
CA GLY A 163 6.20 13.79 -1.53
C GLY A 163 7.13 14.49 -2.55
N GLU A 164 6.59 14.83 -3.72
CA GLU A 164 7.35 15.54 -4.75
C GLU A 164 7.54 17.03 -4.46
N ILE A 165 6.61 17.70 -3.77
CA ILE A 165 6.72 19.15 -3.54
C ILE A 165 7.51 19.48 -2.28
N LEU A 166 7.39 18.69 -1.20
CA LEU A 166 7.91 19.06 0.11
C LEU A 166 9.42 19.32 0.11
N HIS A 167 10.18 18.59 -0.69
CA HIS A 167 11.63 18.74 -0.75
C HIS A 167 12.12 19.94 -1.58
N HIS A 168 11.23 20.63 -2.30
CA HIS A 168 11.56 21.90 -2.97
C HIS A 168 11.45 23.11 -2.03
N ILE A 169 10.96 22.92 -0.80
CA ILE A 169 10.90 23.97 0.20
C ILE A 169 12.29 24.06 0.86
N PRO A 170 12.92 25.25 0.95
CA PRO A 170 14.28 25.40 1.48
C PRO A 170 14.50 24.79 2.88
N ALA A 171 13.48 24.78 3.73
CA ALA A 171 13.54 24.19 5.06
C ALA A 171 13.48 22.64 5.08
N LEU A 172 13.09 22.00 3.97
CA LEU A 172 12.87 20.56 3.83
C LEU A 172 13.68 19.93 2.69
N GLU A 173 14.65 20.63 2.11
CA GLU A 173 15.54 20.11 1.04
C GLU A 173 16.21 18.78 1.44
N SER A 174 16.56 18.66 2.73
CA SER A 174 17.11 17.45 3.34
C SER A 174 16.24 16.19 3.20
N LEU A 175 14.97 16.32 2.81
CA LEU A 175 14.10 15.18 2.46
C LEU A 175 14.53 14.45 1.19
N ASN A 176 15.26 15.10 0.27
CA ASN A 176 15.68 14.50 -0.99
C ASN A 176 17.17 14.11 -1.03
N GLU A 177 17.90 14.37 0.05
CA GLU A 177 19.31 14.03 0.18
C GLU A 177 19.54 12.51 0.13
N LEU A 178 20.56 12.10 -0.63
CA LEU A 178 20.91 10.70 -0.83
C LEU A 178 22.16 10.27 -0.03
N SER A 179 23.06 11.22 0.25
CA SER A 179 24.38 10.98 0.85
C SER A 179 24.29 10.61 2.34
N ASN A 180 23.38 11.22 3.08
CA ASN A 180 23.18 10.95 4.50
C ASN A 180 21.69 10.83 4.84
N VAL A 181 21.39 9.99 5.82
CA VAL A 181 20.04 9.88 6.38
C VAL A 181 19.79 11.07 7.30
N SER A 182 18.93 11.99 6.86
CA SER A 182 18.61 13.20 7.61
C SER A 182 17.49 12.97 8.64
N ILE A 183 17.46 13.79 9.70
CA ILE A 183 16.43 13.71 10.76
C ILE A 183 15.01 13.83 10.16
N PRO A 184 14.74 14.74 9.21
CA PRO A 184 13.42 14.84 8.59
C PRO A 184 13.01 13.57 7.82
N GLN A 185 13.94 12.88 7.16
CA GLN A 185 13.63 11.61 6.48
C GLN A 185 13.20 10.53 7.46
N VAL A 186 13.93 10.39 8.58
CA VAL A 186 13.59 9.42 9.64
C VAL A 186 12.26 9.78 10.29
N ALA A 187 11.99 11.07 10.51
CA ALA A 187 10.72 11.53 11.05
C ALA A 187 9.54 11.11 10.17
N ILE A 188 9.62 11.34 8.85
CA ILE A 188 8.58 10.92 7.90
C ILE A 188 8.42 9.40 7.89
N PHE A 189 9.53 8.66 7.92
CA PHE A 189 9.49 7.21 8.00
C PHE A 189 8.73 6.71 9.24
N VAL A 190 9.08 7.24 10.42
CA VAL A 190 8.43 6.88 11.69
C VAL A 190 6.96 7.27 11.69
N ILE A 191 6.62 8.47 11.20
CA ILE A 191 5.23 8.91 11.05
C ILE A 191 4.47 7.94 10.14
N GLY A 192 5.05 7.51 9.02
CA GLY A 192 4.45 6.53 8.13
C GLY A 192 4.15 5.20 8.82
N VAL A 193 5.12 4.65 9.55
CA VAL A 193 4.96 3.40 10.31
C VAL A 193 3.85 3.53 11.36
N VAL A 194 3.82 4.61 12.13
CA VAL A 194 2.78 4.86 13.13
C VAL A 194 1.40 4.99 12.48
N LEU A 195 1.29 5.77 11.40
CA LEU A 195 0.05 5.92 10.65
C LEU A 195 -0.43 4.59 10.08
N PHE A 196 0.45 3.77 9.55
CA PHE A 196 0.09 2.45 9.02
C PHE A 196 -0.44 1.52 10.09
N MET A 197 0.23 1.41 11.24
CA MET A 197 -0.24 0.57 12.34
C MET A 197 -1.59 1.04 12.88
N LEU A 198 -1.74 2.34 13.15
CA LEU A 198 -2.98 2.92 13.68
C LEU A 198 -4.12 2.83 12.66
N CYS A 199 -3.88 3.22 11.41
CA CYS A 199 -4.90 3.20 10.37
C CYS A 199 -5.35 1.77 10.07
N THR A 200 -4.41 0.82 9.94
CA THR A 200 -4.74 -0.59 9.71
C THR A 200 -5.53 -1.17 10.89
N TRP A 201 -5.14 -0.89 12.13
CA TRP A 201 -5.85 -1.36 13.31
C TRP A 201 -7.29 -0.81 13.37
N LEU A 202 -7.46 0.50 13.25
CA LEU A 202 -8.78 1.15 13.27
C LEU A 202 -9.65 0.70 12.10
N SER A 203 -9.04 0.57 10.92
CA SER A 203 -9.69 0.09 9.70
C SER A 203 -10.21 -1.32 9.87
N TYR A 204 -9.38 -2.23 10.38
CA TYR A 204 -9.74 -3.62 10.65
C TYR A 204 -10.93 -3.74 11.61
N GLN A 205 -10.87 -3.06 12.76
CA GLN A 205 -11.95 -3.07 13.74
C GLN A 205 -13.27 -2.57 13.13
N LYS A 206 -13.19 -1.49 12.33
CA LYS A 206 -14.34 -0.91 11.65
C LYS A 206 -14.88 -1.83 10.54
N SER A 207 -14.02 -2.51 9.80
CA SER A 207 -14.41 -3.47 8.77
C SER A 207 -15.12 -4.68 9.35
N ILE A 208 -14.68 -5.20 10.51
CA ILE A 208 -15.40 -6.27 11.20
C ILE A 208 -16.81 -5.83 11.56
N LYS A 209 -16.94 -4.70 12.25
CA LYS A 209 -18.25 -4.19 12.68
C LYS A 209 -19.19 -3.98 11.49
N ASN A 210 -18.71 -3.31 10.45
CA ASN A 210 -19.52 -3.06 9.26
C ASN A 210 -19.95 -4.38 8.58
N PHE A 211 -19.08 -5.39 8.54
CA PHE A 211 -19.37 -6.65 7.88
C PHE A 211 -20.34 -7.54 8.68
N GLU A 212 -20.32 -7.46 10.01
CA GLU A 212 -21.27 -8.16 10.88
C GLU A 212 -22.70 -7.64 10.71
N GLU A 213 -22.86 -6.33 10.46
CA GLU A 213 -24.15 -5.68 10.20
C GLU A 213 -24.76 -6.03 8.84
N ILE A 214 -23.99 -6.63 7.92
CA ILE A 214 -24.49 -7.02 6.60
C ILE A 214 -25.27 -8.34 6.72
N ASP A 215 -26.52 -8.30 6.29
CA ASP A 215 -27.31 -9.50 6.00
C ASP A 215 -27.02 -9.92 4.54
N LEU A 216 -26.42 -11.10 4.38
CA LEU A 216 -25.94 -11.64 3.09
C LEU A 216 -26.83 -12.79 2.64
#